data_AF-A0A0N0YIU5-F1
#
_entry.id   AF-A0A0N0YIU5-F1
#
_cell.length_a   1.000
_cell.length_b   1.000
_cell.length_c   1.000
_cell.angle_alpha   90.00
_cell.angle_beta   90.00
_cell.angle_gamma   90.00
#
_symmetry.space_group_name_H-M   'P 1'
#
loop_
_entity.id
_entity.type
_entity.pdbx_description
1 polymer ?
#
loop_
_entity_poly.entity_id
_entity_poly.type
_entity_poly.pdbx_seq_one_letter_code
_entity_poly.pdbx_strand_id
1 'polypeptide(L)' 'MDAMLDDFRAVAETLTFRAPQTAIVSNVSGRVVSDVEICSADYWVRHVREAVRFVDGMRALQDQGVTTYLEL' A
#
# COMPACT_ATOMS: atom_id res chain seq x y z
N MET A 1 11.05 8.15 -12.31
CA MET A 1 9.73 8.45 -11.69
C MET A 1 9.68 9.83 -11.09
N ASP A 2 10.78 10.40 -10.60
CA ASP A 2 10.77 11.66 -9.85
C ASP A 2 10.02 12.81 -10.57
N ALA A 3 10.18 12.94 -11.89
CA ALA A 3 9.53 13.99 -12.68
C ALA A 3 7.99 13.97 -12.67
N MET A 4 7.35 12.84 -12.36
CA MET A 4 5.87 12.72 -12.35
C MET A 4 5.26 12.73 -10.93
N LEU A 5 6.07 12.77 -9.87
CA LEU A 5 5.58 12.59 -8.51
C LEU A 5 4.71 13.75 -8.04
N ASP A 6 5.04 14.98 -8.46
CA ASP A 6 4.27 16.17 -8.11
C ASP A 6 2.89 16.17 -8.78
N ASP A 7 2.81 15.81 -10.06
CA ASP A 7 1.54 15.65 -10.78
C ASP A 7 0.68 14.52 -10.17
N PHE A 8 1.33 13.40 -9.82
CA PHE A 8 0.64 12.27 -9.19
C PHE A 8 0.09 12.65 -7.80
N ARG A 9 0.89 13.38 -7.01
CA ARG A 9 0.48 13.92 -5.71
C ARG A 9 -0.71 14.85 -5.86
N ALA A 10 -0.68 15.78 -6.80
CA ALA A 10 -1.76 16.72 -7.03
C ALA A 10 -3.09 15.99 -7.31
N VAL A 11 -3.05 14.91 -8.10
CA VAL A 11 -4.23 14.07 -8.33
C VAL A 11 -4.64 13.30 -7.07
N ALA A 12 -3.70 12.66 -6.38
CA ALA A 12 -3.97 11.86 -5.18
C ALA A 12 -4.60 12.69 -4.04
N GLU A 13 -4.20 13.96 -3.89
CA GLU A 13 -4.76 14.91 -2.92
C GLU A 13 -6.22 15.28 -3.19
N THR A 14 -6.73 15.06 -4.41
CA THR A 14 -8.15 15.28 -4.73
C THR A 14 -9.05 14.11 -4.33
N LEU A 15 -8.48 12.97 -3.95
CA LEU A 15 -9.23 11.76 -3.65
C LEU A 15 -9.77 11.77 -2.22
N THR A 16 -10.97 11.24 -2.05
CA THR A 16 -11.49 10.90 -0.72
C THR A 16 -11.11 9.47 -0.38
N PHE A 17 -10.14 9.32 0.52
CA PHE A 17 -9.75 8.02 1.04
C PHE A 17 -10.72 7.54 2.12
N ARG A 18 -10.97 6.23 2.15
CA ARG A 18 -11.80 5.58 3.18
C ARG A 18 -11.03 4.42 3.77
N ALA A 19 -11.16 4.23 5.08
CA ALA A 19 -10.56 3.10 5.77
C ALA A 19 -10.98 1.78 5.12
N PRO A 20 -10.04 0.87 4.84
CA PRO A 20 -10.36 -0.42 4.25
C PRO A 20 -11.15 -1.29 5.23
N GLN A 21 -12.12 -2.04 4.72
CA GLN A 21 -12.88 -2.99 5.53
C GLN A 21 -12.12 -4.30 5.79
N THR A 22 -11.17 -4.63 4.91
CA THR A 22 -10.30 -5.79 5.01
C THR A 22 -8.88 -5.31 5.18
N ALA A 23 -8.11 -5.94 6.08
CA ALA A 23 -6.71 -5.59 6.29
C ALA A 23 -5.91 -5.71 4.98
N ILE A 24 -5.06 -4.73 4.71
CA ILE A 24 -4.21 -4.67 3.52
C ILE A 24 -2.75 -4.80 3.96
N VAL A 25 -1.97 -5.61 3.26
CA VAL A 25 -0.51 -5.66 3.41
C VAL A 25 0.11 -4.67 2.41
N SER A 26 0.88 -3.72 2.90
CA SER A 26 1.54 -2.72 2.06
C SER A 26 2.69 -3.33 1.26
N ASN A 27 2.75 -2.98 -0.02
CA ASN A 27 3.89 -3.28 -0.88
C ASN A 27 5.14 -2.47 -0.54
N VAL A 28 5.01 -1.36 0.20
CA VAL A 28 6.14 -0.51 0.59
C VAL A 28 6.81 -1.05 1.85
N SER A 29 6.01 -1.36 2.88
CA SER A 29 6.54 -1.82 4.17
C SER A 29 6.67 -3.35 4.26
N GLY A 30 5.89 -4.09 3.47
CA GLY A 30 5.74 -5.54 3.61
C GLY A 30 4.96 -5.95 4.87
N ARG A 31 4.17 -5.04 5.46
CA ARG A 31 3.42 -5.25 6.70
C ARG A 31 1.97 -4.82 6.54
N VAL A 32 1.10 -5.24 7.47
CA VAL A 32 -0.27 -4.69 7.55
C VAL A 32 -0.18 -3.18 7.72
N VAL A 33 -0.81 -2.46 6.80
CA VAL A 33 -0.81 -0.99 6.77
C VAL A 33 -1.91 -0.45 7.69
N SER A 34 -1.64 0.67 8.35
CA SER A 34 -2.65 1.33 9.16
C SER A 34 -3.62 2.14 8.30
N ASP A 35 -4.84 2.36 8.80
CA ASP A 35 -5.85 3.19 8.12
C ASP A 35 -5.34 4.60 7.87
N VAL A 36 -4.61 5.18 8.83
CA VAL A 36 -4.05 6.53 8.72
C VAL A 36 -3.01 6.59 7.59
N GLU A 37 -2.17 5.56 7.48
CA GLU A 37 -1.13 5.51 6.45
C GLU A 37 -1.74 5.31 5.05
N ILE A 38 -2.57 4.28 4.84
CA ILE A 38 -3.12 3.98 3.52
C ILE A 38 -4.14 5.01 3.03
N CYS A 39 -4.80 5.73 3.94
CA CYS A 39 -5.72 6.81 3.63
C CYS A 39 -5.02 8.18 3.44
N SER A 40 -3.77 8.19 2.98
CA SER A 40 -3.01 9.41 2.70
C SER A 40 -2.48 9.42 1.27
N ALA A 41 -2.47 10.60 0.63
CA ALA A 41 -1.85 10.78 -0.68
C ALA A 41 -0.34 10.46 -0.63
N ASP A 42 0.33 10.80 0.47
CA ASP A 42 1.75 10.53 0.70
C ASP A 42 2.10 9.04 0.58
N TYR A 43 1.26 8.15 1.11
CA TYR A 43 1.48 6.71 0.98
C TYR A 43 1.50 6.28 -0.48
N TRP A 44 0.59 6.79 -1.32
CA TRP A 44 0.51 6.40 -2.73
C TRP A 44 1.65 6.98 -3.57
N VAL A 45 2.08 8.22 -3.28
CA VAL A 45 3.29 8.82 -3.89
C VAL A 45 4.54 8.01 -3.52
N ARG A 46 4.66 7.57 -2.26
CA ARG A 46 5.73 6.66 -1.84
C ARG A 46 5.64 5.32 -2.54
N HIS A 47 4.46 4.73 -2.60
CA HIS A 47 4.25 3.42 -3.22
C HIS A 47 4.63 3.38 -4.70
N VAL A 48 4.31 4.42 -5.46
CA VAL A 48 4.71 4.46 -6.88
C VAL A 48 6.23 4.58 -7.04
N ARG A 49 6.94 5.16 -6.06
CA ARG A 49 8.39 5.42 -6.14
C ARG A 49 9.25 4.30 -5.55
N GLU A 50 8.84 3.74 -4.41
CA GLU A 50 9.61 2.77 -3.65
C GLU A 50 9.47 1.34 -4.22
N ALA A 51 10.44 0.48 -3.91
CA ALA A 51 10.42 -0.90 -4.39
C ALA A 51 9.29 -1.72 -3.73
N VAL A 52 8.72 -2.65 -4.50
CA VAL A 52 7.71 -3.58 -4.01
C VAL A 52 8.36 -4.69 -3.18
N ARG A 53 8.02 -4.77 -1.90
CA ARG A 53 8.45 -5.79 -0.94
C ARG A 53 7.53 -7.02 -0.93
N PHE A 54 7.37 -7.66 -2.08
CA PHE A 54 6.42 -8.77 -2.25
C PHE A 54 6.66 -9.93 -1.27
N VAL A 55 7.91 -10.39 -1.13
CA VAL A 55 8.25 -11.52 -0.24
C VAL A 55 7.97 -11.19 1.22
N ASP A 56 8.24 -9.96 1.65
CA ASP A 56 7.93 -9.55 3.02
C ASP A 56 6.42 -9.52 3.25
N GLY A 57 5.65 -9.07 2.26
CA GLY A 57 4.19 -9.12 2.33
C GLY A 57 3.64 -10.55 2.43
N MET A 58 4.20 -11.49 1.67
CA MET A 58 3.84 -12.91 1.76
C MET A 58 4.17 -13.49 3.14
N ARG A 59 5.31 -13.12 3.73
CA ARG A 59 5.66 -13.52 5.11
C ARG A 59 4.70 -12.93 6.12
N ALA A 60 4.29 -11.67 5.98
CA ALA A 60 3.30 -11.05 6.88
C ALA A 60 1.93 -11.74 6.82
N LEU A 61 1.55 -12.32 5.68
CA LEU A 61 0.34 -13.14 5.55
C LEU A 61 0.53 -14.50 6.25
N GLN A 62 1.68 -15.15 6.04
CA GLN A 62 2.03 -16.41 6.71
C GLN A 62 2.05 -16.27 8.24
N ASP A 63 2.64 -15.19 8.76
CA ASP A 63 2.71 -14.90 10.20
C ASP A 63 1.33 -14.67 10.83
N GLN A 64 0.35 -14.25 10.01
CA GLN A 64 -1.07 -14.14 10.41
C GLN A 64 -1.86 -15.45 10.24
N GLY A 65 -1.20 -16.54 9.84
CA GLY A 65 -1.82 -17.85 9.65
C GLY A 65 -2.59 -17.99 8.34
N VAL A 66 -2.36 -17.12 7.35
CA VAL A 66 -3.00 -17.26 6.03
C VAL A 66 -2.39 -18.44 5.27
N THR A 67 -3.24 -19.42 4.92
CA THR A 67 -2.83 -20.65 4.21
C THR A 67 -3.39 -20.76 2.80
N THR A 68 -4.39 -19.94 2.45
CA THR A 68 -5.09 -20.02 1.17
C THR A 68 -4.95 -18.70 0.43
N TYR A 69 -4.52 -18.77 -0.83
CA TYR A 69 -4.29 -17.62 -1.69
C TYR A 69 -5.09 -17.80 -2.97
N LEU A 70 -5.72 -16.72 -3.44
CA LEU A 70 -6.45 -16.66 -4.70
C LEU A 70 -5.93 -15.45 -5.48
N GLU A 71 -5.49 -15.67 -6.71
CA GLU A 71 -5.12 -14.62 -7.66
C GLU A 71 -6.36 -14.28 -8.50
N LEU A 72 -6.67 -12.98 -8.64
CA LEU A 72 -7.87 -12.44 -9.29
C LEU A 72 -7.56 -11.90 -10.69
#